data_AF-A0A7J8LTL3-F1
#
_entry.id   AF-A0A7J8LTL3-F1
#
_cell.length_a   1.000
_cell.length_b   1.000
_cell.length_c   1.000
_cell.angle_alpha   90.00
_cell.angle_beta   90.00
_cell.angle_gamma   90.00
#
_symmetry.space_group_name_H-M   'P 1'
#
loop_
_entity.id
_entity.type
_entity.pdbx_description
1 polymer ?
#
loop_
_entity_poly.entity_id
_entity_poly.type
_entity_poly.pdbx_seq_one_letter_code
_entity_poly.pdbx_strand_id
1 'polypeptide(L)'
;KHYSSGPAELLFGGKPTGIKGVDVIFDTGSTYTYLNLKVYETVLNLIRKDLSGKQLHDVKDKALPICWKGTKPFKSMRDARNYFSTFALSFTGSSNVQLQLPPENYLVVTEQGNVCLGILNGAEAGLGTTNVIGDISLQGKLVIYDNENQMIGWANADWCFSAASQQPNNKKSTHLKPHNGFHSSFLFPVTGNVYPLGYYSISLSIGNPPKVFEFDIDTGSDLTWVQCDAPCTGCTKPIDHLYKPQKHILVSCEHPSCGVVHFPESPHCEKPDDQCDFEIDYVDHGSVLGVVVADVFSLRFMNGSLIHLPLTFGCAYDLKNPGPYNPPAAGVLGLSNGKASILSQLRSFDLTRNVLGHCLSGKGGGFLFLGDDLVPSGMSWMPVSANSKHYLSTPAEVFFDGKPTGIKDLKVVFDSGSSYTYFGFQVYEGVLTLVRKGLTKKPLDTVQDKALPICWKGTKPFKSVHDVKNYFSTLTLKFKDTQNIQLELQPEAYLIVTEDGNACFGILNGTEAGLGDLNVIGDISLIGKMVVYDNEKQRIGWISADCNRLPNGLDSNYKEDIQQPYAANFGILEENHPKTQGSSESNVRVRNREL
;
A
#
# COMPACT_ATOMS: atom_id res chain seq x y z
N LYS A 1 -13.79 -3.87 -29.13
CA LYS A 1 -15.22 -4.14 -28.87
C LYS A 1 -15.65 -3.13 -27.82
N HIS A 2 -16.80 -2.49 -28.00
CA HIS A 2 -17.30 -1.46 -27.09
C HIS A 2 -18.63 -1.91 -26.48
N TYR A 3 -18.92 -1.49 -25.25
CA TYR A 3 -20.23 -1.73 -24.65
C TYR A 3 -21.23 -0.72 -25.21
N SER A 4 -21.99 -1.16 -26.21
CA SER A 4 -23.03 -0.37 -26.85
C SER A 4 -24.41 -0.81 -26.36
N SER A 5 -25.29 0.16 -26.10
CA SER A 5 -26.70 -0.09 -25.81
C SER A 5 -27.59 0.86 -26.59
N GLY A 6 -28.76 0.41 -26.99
CA GLY A 6 -29.70 1.16 -27.81
C GLY A 6 -30.65 0.25 -28.58
N PRO A 7 -31.67 0.81 -29.24
CA PRO A 7 -31.95 2.25 -29.33
C PRO A 7 -32.61 2.81 -28.05
N ALA A 8 -32.23 4.02 -27.67
CA ALA A 8 -32.87 4.79 -26.58
C ALA A 8 -33.71 5.97 -27.10
N GLU A 9 -34.68 6.39 -26.30
CA GLU A 9 -35.40 7.66 -26.39
C GLU A 9 -34.88 8.63 -25.31
N LEU A 10 -34.57 9.87 -25.71
CA LEU A 10 -34.14 10.92 -24.79
C LEU A 10 -35.34 11.55 -24.09
N LEU A 11 -35.30 11.59 -22.76
CA LEU A 11 -36.26 12.27 -21.89
C LEU A 11 -35.59 13.50 -21.24
N PHE A 12 -36.38 14.56 -21.03
CA PHE A 12 -35.95 15.75 -20.31
C PHE A 12 -37.03 16.20 -19.32
N GLY A 13 -36.66 16.36 -18.04
CA GLY A 13 -37.64 16.62 -16.97
C GLY A 13 -38.73 15.54 -16.89
N GLY A 14 -38.39 14.29 -17.23
CA GLY A 14 -39.31 13.15 -17.27
C GLY A 14 -40.24 13.09 -18.49
N LYS A 15 -40.10 14.01 -19.48
CA LYS A 15 -40.95 14.04 -20.68
C LYS A 15 -40.18 13.61 -21.94
N PRO A 16 -40.82 12.87 -22.87
CA PRO A 16 -40.23 12.55 -24.17
C PRO A 16 -39.87 13.79 -24.97
N THR A 17 -38.66 13.81 -25.53
CA THR A 17 -38.16 14.92 -26.35
C THR A 17 -38.44 14.73 -27.85
N GLY A 18 -38.87 13.53 -28.26
CA GLY A 18 -39.04 13.14 -29.66
C GLY A 18 -37.75 12.63 -30.33
N ILE A 19 -36.60 12.70 -29.64
CA ILE A 19 -35.35 12.08 -30.10
C ILE A 19 -35.35 10.61 -29.72
N LYS A 20 -35.49 9.74 -30.74
CA LYS A 20 -35.47 8.28 -30.64
C LYS A 20 -34.33 7.70 -31.46
N GLY A 21 -34.01 6.43 -31.23
CA GLY A 21 -32.95 5.75 -31.98
C GLY A 21 -31.55 6.15 -31.54
N VAL A 22 -31.37 6.50 -30.27
CA VAL A 22 -30.07 6.91 -29.72
C VAL A 22 -29.32 5.66 -29.28
N ASP A 23 -28.35 5.24 -30.08
CA ASP A 23 -27.37 4.23 -29.67
C ASP A 23 -26.23 4.92 -28.93
N VAL A 24 -25.84 4.36 -27.79
CA VAL A 24 -24.79 4.90 -26.92
C VAL A 24 -23.73 3.87 -26.62
N ILE A 25 -22.48 4.33 -26.54
CA ILE A 25 -21.36 3.58 -26.00
C ILE A 25 -21.11 4.05 -24.57
N PHE A 26 -20.97 3.11 -23.64
CA PHE A 26 -20.52 3.40 -22.29
C PHE A 26 -19.00 3.26 -22.25
N ASP A 27 -18.31 4.36 -21.98
CA ASP A 27 -16.85 4.44 -22.04
C ASP A 27 -16.29 5.15 -20.81
N THR A 28 -15.71 4.38 -19.88
CA THR A 28 -14.99 4.90 -18.71
C THR A 28 -13.64 5.51 -19.07
N GLY A 29 -13.19 5.41 -20.34
CA GLY A 29 -12.04 6.14 -20.85
C GLY A 29 -12.33 7.60 -21.20
N SER A 30 -13.60 8.02 -21.18
CA SER A 30 -14.05 9.35 -21.57
C SER A 30 -14.52 10.16 -20.36
N THR A 31 -13.81 11.24 -20.01
CA THR A 31 -14.16 12.09 -18.84
C THR A 31 -15.53 12.77 -18.97
N TYR A 32 -15.85 13.25 -20.18
CA TYR A 32 -17.11 13.93 -20.48
C TYR A 32 -18.02 13.05 -21.33
N THR A 33 -19.30 13.38 -21.35
CA THR A 33 -20.25 12.74 -22.26
C THR A 33 -20.19 13.43 -23.61
N TYR A 34 -20.07 12.67 -24.70
CA TYR A 34 -20.01 13.20 -26.05
C TYR A 34 -21.23 12.73 -26.82
N LEU A 35 -22.08 13.66 -27.26
CA LEU A 35 -23.27 13.34 -28.03
C LEU A 35 -23.09 13.78 -29.47
N ASN A 36 -23.60 13.00 -30.42
CA ASN A 36 -23.59 13.41 -31.81
C ASN A 36 -24.34 14.74 -31.98
N LEU A 37 -24.04 15.46 -33.07
CA LEU A 37 -24.47 16.84 -33.27
C LEU A 37 -25.98 17.04 -33.02
N LYS A 38 -26.82 16.15 -33.57
CA LYS A 38 -28.28 16.25 -33.46
C LYS A 38 -28.76 16.11 -32.01
N VAL A 39 -28.22 15.13 -31.28
CA VAL A 39 -28.61 14.88 -29.88
C VAL A 39 -28.05 16.00 -28.99
N TYR A 40 -26.79 16.40 -29.19
CA TYR A 40 -26.13 17.49 -28.47
C TYR A 40 -26.89 18.82 -28.61
N GLU A 41 -27.20 19.26 -29.83
CA GLU A 41 -27.94 20.51 -30.05
C GLU A 41 -29.33 20.49 -29.42
N THR A 42 -30.00 19.32 -29.46
CA THR A 42 -31.31 19.16 -28.83
C THR A 42 -31.21 19.30 -27.30
N VAL A 43 -30.25 18.62 -26.67
CA VAL A 43 -29.97 18.73 -25.24
C VAL A 43 -29.68 20.19 -24.85
N LEU A 44 -28.79 20.85 -25.59
CA LEU A 44 -28.40 22.23 -25.32
C LEU A 44 -29.60 23.20 -25.44
N ASN A 45 -30.44 23.04 -26.46
CA ASN A 45 -31.62 23.85 -26.65
C ASN A 45 -32.68 23.63 -25.55
N LEU A 46 -32.85 22.39 -25.09
CA LEU A 46 -33.73 22.07 -23.96
C LEU A 46 -33.24 22.71 -22.67
N ILE A 47 -31.94 22.67 -22.38
CA ILE A 47 -31.35 23.35 -21.22
C ILE A 47 -31.59 24.85 -21.32
N ARG A 48 -31.24 25.48 -22.44
CA ARG A 48 -31.45 26.94 -22.62
C ARG A 48 -32.90 27.34 -22.45
N LYS A 49 -33.84 26.52 -22.92
CA LYS A 49 -35.28 26.73 -22.72
C LYS A 49 -35.67 26.60 -21.24
N ASP A 50 -35.16 25.60 -20.53
CA ASP A 50 -35.40 25.39 -19.09
C ASP A 50 -34.79 26.52 -18.25
N LEU A 51 -33.71 27.14 -18.72
CA LEU A 51 -33.09 28.29 -18.08
C LEU A 51 -33.77 29.63 -18.40
N SER A 52 -34.69 29.67 -19.37
CA SER A 52 -35.38 30.90 -19.77
C SER A 52 -36.19 31.46 -18.60
N GLY A 53 -35.95 32.72 -18.24
CA GLY A 53 -36.58 33.38 -17.09
C GLY A 53 -35.93 33.09 -15.73
N LYS A 54 -34.92 32.21 -15.66
CA LYS A 54 -34.08 32.03 -14.47
C LYS A 54 -32.97 33.11 -14.46
N GLN A 55 -32.49 33.49 -13.27
CA GLN A 55 -31.41 34.48 -13.12
C GLN A 55 -30.02 33.88 -13.41
N LEU A 56 -29.85 33.34 -14.62
CA LEU A 56 -28.64 32.71 -15.14
C LEU A 56 -28.29 33.33 -16.50
N HIS A 57 -27.02 33.63 -16.72
CA HIS A 57 -26.52 34.25 -17.96
C HIS A 57 -25.38 33.43 -18.55
N ASP A 58 -25.33 33.30 -19.88
CA ASP A 58 -24.20 32.68 -20.55
C ASP A 58 -22.89 33.42 -20.21
N VAL A 59 -21.84 32.65 -19.93
CA VAL A 59 -20.52 33.16 -19.57
C VAL A 59 -19.44 32.35 -20.27
N LYS A 60 -18.36 33.01 -20.67
CA LYS A 60 -17.16 32.31 -21.15
C LYS A 60 -16.35 31.84 -19.95
N ASP A 61 -16.01 30.56 -19.94
CA ASP A 61 -15.11 29.96 -18.96
C ASP A 61 -14.00 29.21 -19.71
N LYS A 62 -12.83 29.06 -19.06
CA LYS A 62 -11.71 28.30 -19.62
C LYS A 62 -11.89 26.80 -19.42
N ALA A 63 -12.74 26.39 -18.48
CA ALA A 63 -12.94 24.99 -18.14
C ALA A 63 -13.73 24.23 -19.23
N LEU A 64 -14.85 24.80 -19.70
CA LEU A 64 -15.78 24.14 -20.61
C LEU A 64 -16.44 25.16 -21.55
N PRO A 65 -16.85 24.74 -22.77
CA PRO A 65 -17.28 25.66 -23.83
C PRO A 65 -18.64 26.32 -23.56
N ILE A 66 -19.51 25.67 -22.79
CA ILE A 66 -20.85 26.16 -22.47
C ILE A 66 -20.98 26.28 -20.96
N CYS A 67 -21.15 27.51 -20.46
CA CYS A 67 -21.27 27.78 -19.04
C CYS A 67 -22.29 28.89 -18.77
N TRP A 68 -22.87 28.85 -17.57
CA TRP A 68 -23.79 29.86 -17.06
C TRP A 68 -23.32 30.41 -15.72
N LYS A 69 -23.57 31.69 -15.50
CA LYS A 69 -23.27 32.40 -14.26
C LYS A 69 -24.57 32.87 -13.60
N GLY A 70 -24.70 32.60 -12.30
CA GLY A 70 -25.79 33.12 -11.48
C GLY A 70 -25.51 34.53 -10.95
N THR A 71 -26.50 35.14 -10.29
CA THR A 71 -26.32 36.43 -9.59
C THR A 71 -25.30 36.36 -8.46
N LYS A 72 -25.07 35.16 -7.90
CA LYS A 72 -23.97 34.85 -7.01
C LYS A 72 -23.17 33.66 -7.57
N PRO A 73 -21.85 33.59 -7.32
CA PRO A 73 -21.05 32.41 -7.68
C PRO A 73 -21.61 31.15 -7.00
N PHE A 74 -21.79 30.08 -7.76
CA PHE A 74 -22.14 28.77 -7.22
C PHE A 74 -20.95 28.21 -6.45
N LYS A 75 -21.17 27.69 -5.24
CA LYS A 75 -20.09 27.08 -4.43
C LYS A 75 -20.02 25.57 -4.62
N SER A 76 -21.11 24.94 -5.03
CA SER A 76 -21.18 23.50 -5.29
C SER A 76 -22.35 23.14 -6.20
N MET A 77 -22.36 21.89 -6.68
CA MET A 77 -23.51 21.34 -7.41
C MET A 77 -24.82 21.37 -6.61
N ARG A 78 -24.78 21.39 -5.27
CA ARG A 78 -26.00 21.54 -4.43
C ARG A 78 -26.68 22.89 -4.64
N ASP A 79 -25.91 23.94 -4.95
CA ASP A 79 -26.42 25.29 -5.19
C ASP A 79 -26.99 25.42 -6.61
N ALA A 80 -26.42 24.68 -7.56
CA ALA A 80 -26.78 24.77 -8.98
C ALA A 80 -27.89 23.79 -9.39
N ARG A 81 -27.99 22.61 -8.77
CA ARG A 81 -28.87 21.51 -9.25
C ARG A 81 -30.34 21.89 -9.40
N ASN A 82 -30.86 22.76 -8.54
CA ASN A 82 -32.28 23.14 -8.58
C ASN A 82 -32.63 24.04 -9.77
N TYR A 83 -31.63 24.57 -10.49
CA TYR A 83 -31.85 25.37 -11.69
C TYR A 83 -32.01 24.52 -12.96
N PHE A 84 -31.67 23.23 -12.93
CA PHE A 84 -31.61 22.38 -14.13
C PHE A 84 -32.44 21.10 -13.95
N SER A 85 -33.05 20.65 -15.04
CA SER A 85 -33.86 19.42 -15.07
C SER A 85 -33.07 18.16 -15.43
N THR A 86 -33.38 17.04 -14.79
CA THR A 86 -32.82 15.71 -15.08
C THR A 86 -33.02 15.25 -16.53
N PHE A 87 -31.99 14.65 -17.13
CA PHE A 87 -32.10 13.88 -18.37
C PHE A 87 -32.33 12.41 -18.08
N ALA A 88 -32.92 11.68 -19.03
CA ALA A 88 -32.83 10.23 -19.00
C ALA A 88 -32.73 9.65 -20.41
N LEU A 89 -32.01 8.53 -20.53
CA LEU A 89 -32.07 7.67 -21.70
C LEU A 89 -32.99 6.50 -21.37
N SER A 90 -34.10 6.39 -22.10
CA SER A 90 -35.08 5.32 -21.97
C SER A 90 -34.84 4.28 -23.06
N PHE A 91 -34.30 3.13 -22.69
CA PHE A 91 -34.00 2.04 -23.62
C PHE A 91 -35.25 1.20 -23.88
N THR A 92 -35.58 0.96 -25.15
CA THR A 92 -36.79 0.21 -25.51
C THR A 92 -36.51 -1.29 -25.50
N GLY A 93 -37.14 -2.05 -24.58
CA GLY A 93 -37.00 -3.50 -24.40
C GLY A 93 -38.07 -4.09 -23.45
N SER A 94 -37.95 -5.37 -23.07
CA SER A 94 -38.93 -6.12 -22.24
C SER A 94 -39.09 -5.62 -20.80
N SER A 95 -38.26 -4.68 -20.37
CA SER A 95 -38.42 -3.87 -19.18
C SER A 95 -38.02 -2.43 -19.54
N ASN A 96 -38.86 -1.43 -19.24
CA ASN A 96 -38.56 -0.02 -19.53
C ASN A 96 -37.40 0.47 -18.65
N VAL A 97 -36.16 0.19 -19.07
CA VAL A 97 -34.94 0.53 -18.34
C VAL A 97 -34.53 1.97 -18.66
N GLN A 98 -34.36 2.79 -17.62
CA GLN A 98 -33.97 4.19 -17.77
C GLN A 98 -32.64 4.48 -17.05
N LEU A 99 -31.72 5.13 -17.77
CA LEU A 99 -30.54 5.75 -17.19
C LEU A 99 -30.88 7.20 -16.85
N GLN A 100 -31.13 7.49 -15.58
CA GLN A 100 -31.40 8.85 -15.11
C GLN A 100 -30.11 9.61 -14.85
N LEU A 101 -30.00 10.80 -15.42
CA LEU A 101 -28.86 11.70 -15.33
C LEU A 101 -29.31 13.03 -14.68
N PRO A 102 -29.37 13.10 -13.33
CA PRO A 102 -29.60 14.36 -12.61
C PRO A 102 -28.52 15.41 -12.91
N PRO A 103 -28.72 16.68 -12.49
CA PRO A 103 -27.78 17.78 -12.75
C PRO A 103 -26.31 17.49 -12.43
N GLU A 104 -26.03 16.81 -11.33
CA GLU A 104 -24.69 16.34 -10.96
C GLU A 104 -24.04 15.39 -11.98
N ASN A 105 -24.81 14.78 -12.88
CA ASN A 105 -24.34 13.87 -13.91
C ASN A 105 -24.06 14.54 -15.26
N TYR A 106 -24.25 15.85 -15.39
CA TYR A 106 -23.90 16.55 -16.65
C TYR A 106 -23.42 17.98 -16.46
N LEU A 107 -23.30 18.46 -15.22
CA LEU A 107 -22.84 19.81 -14.90
C LEU A 107 -21.63 19.79 -13.99
N VAL A 108 -20.77 20.80 -14.16
CA VAL A 108 -19.58 21.03 -13.33
C VAL A 108 -19.59 22.47 -12.82
N VAL A 109 -19.39 22.68 -11.52
CA VAL A 109 -19.17 24.03 -10.97
C VAL A 109 -17.67 24.34 -11.01
N THR A 110 -17.31 25.43 -11.68
CA THR A 110 -15.92 25.88 -11.84
C THR A 110 -15.44 26.67 -10.62
N GLU A 111 -14.13 26.87 -10.50
CA GLU A 111 -13.54 27.70 -9.44
C GLU A 111 -14.01 29.16 -9.47
N GLN A 112 -14.42 29.64 -10.66
CA GLN A 112 -15.00 30.97 -10.86
C GLN A 112 -16.47 31.03 -10.40
N GLY A 113 -17.02 29.90 -9.94
CA GLY A 113 -18.41 29.74 -9.52
C GLY A 113 -19.41 29.80 -10.67
N ASN A 114 -18.98 29.45 -11.88
CA ASN A 114 -19.86 29.24 -13.02
C ASN A 114 -20.28 27.76 -13.05
N VAL A 115 -21.46 27.47 -13.61
CA VAL A 115 -21.91 26.09 -13.86
C VAL A 115 -21.79 25.78 -15.34
N CYS A 116 -21.06 24.73 -15.68
CA CYS A 116 -20.71 24.38 -17.05
C CYS A 116 -21.25 23.03 -17.46
N LEU A 117 -21.61 22.90 -18.74
CA LEU A 117 -22.13 21.67 -19.32
C LEU A 117 -20.97 20.70 -19.64
N GLY A 118 -20.94 19.55 -18.97
CA GLY A 118 -19.99 18.46 -19.25
C GLY A 118 -20.51 17.44 -20.27
N ILE A 119 -21.52 17.82 -21.05
CA ILE A 119 -21.90 17.16 -22.30
C ILE A 119 -21.31 17.99 -23.44
N LEU A 120 -20.53 17.35 -24.30
CA LEU A 120 -19.78 17.98 -25.39
C LEU A 120 -20.25 17.50 -26.77
N ASN A 121 -19.95 18.30 -27.80
CA ASN A 121 -20.26 17.98 -29.18
C ASN A 121 -19.32 16.86 -29.68
N GLY A 122 -19.86 15.67 -29.88
CA GLY A 122 -19.12 14.51 -30.38
C GLY A 122 -18.58 14.70 -31.80
N ALA A 123 -19.20 15.55 -32.63
CA ALA A 123 -18.67 15.84 -33.96
C ALA A 123 -17.36 16.63 -33.90
N GLU A 124 -17.23 17.57 -32.96
CA GLU A 124 -15.99 18.33 -32.71
C GLU A 124 -14.89 17.46 -32.10
N ALA A 125 -15.28 16.40 -31.37
CA ALA A 125 -14.37 15.41 -30.80
C ALA A 125 -13.97 14.28 -31.77
N GLY A 126 -14.41 14.33 -33.04
CA GLY A 126 -14.07 13.33 -34.05
C GLY A 126 -14.86 12.01 -33.97
N LEU A 127 -15.96 11.98 -33.20
CA LEU A 127 -16.78 10.78 -32.96
C LEU A 127 -17.90 10.58 -34.00
N GLY A 128 -18.08 11.54 -34.92
CA GLY A 128 -19.05 11.46 -36.00
C GLY A 128 -20.49 11.33 -35.49
N THR A 129 -21.16 10.22 -35.82
CA THR A 129 -22.53 9.91 -35.40
C THR A 129 -22.62 9.18 -34.05
N THR A 130 -21.48 8.85 -33.44
CA THR A 130 -21.39 8.06 -32.21
C THR A 130 -21.76 8.90 -30.99
N ASN A 131 -22.57 8.34 -30.09
CA ASN A 131 -22.81 8.92 -28.77
C ASN A 131 -22.03 8.11 -27.72
N VAL A 132 -21.34 8.80 -26.83
CA VAL A 132 -20.53 8.23 -25.75
C VAL A 132 -21.02 8.78 -24.42
N ILE A 133 -21.43 7.89 -23.52
CA ILE A 133 -21.71 8.18 -22.12
C ILE A 133 -20.40 8.01 -21.36
N GLY A 134 -19.80 9.14 -21.00
CA GLY A 134 -18.55 9.21 -20.24
C GLY A 134 -18.79 9.38 -18.75
N ASP A 135 -17.70 9.41 -17.99
CA ASP A 135 -17.68 9.33 -16.53
C ASP A 135 -18.59 10.34 -15.83
N ILE A 136 -18.65 11.59 -16.31
CA ILE A 136 -19.54 12.61 -15.73
C ILE A 136 -21.00 12.12 -15.63
N SER A 137 -21.49 11.41 -16.65
CA SER A 137 -22.86 10.88 -16.68
C SER A 137 -23.05 9.62 -15.83
N LEU A 138 -21.95 8.96 -15.45
CA LEU A 138 -21.97 7.74 -14.63
C LEU A 138 -21.67 8.03 -13.15
N GLN A 139 -21.39 9.29 -12.79
CA GLN A 139 -21.11 9.68 -11.40
C GLN A 139 -22.26 9.28 -10.45
N GLY A 140 -21.89 8.76 -9.27
CA GLY A 140 -22.87 8.31 -8.28
C GLY A 140 -23.67 7.08 -8.71
N LYS A 141 -23.22 6.33 -9.71
CA LYS A 141 -23.82 5.06 -10.13
C LYS A 141 -22.80 3.92 -10.04
N LEU A 142 -23.25 2.77 -9.56
CA LEU A 142 -22.56 1.50 -9.78
C LEU A 142 -22.93 1.02 -11.18
N VAL A 143 -21.95 0.86 -12.07
CA VAL A 143 -22.16 0.35 -13.43
C VAL A 143 -21.50 -1.02 -13.54
N ILE A 144 -22.25 -2.02 -14.00
CA ILE A 144 -21.81 -3.41 -14.15
C ILE A 144 -21.73 -3.73 -15.63
N TYR A 145 -20.57 -4.20 -16.08
CA TYR A 145 -20.32 -4.69 -17.44
C TYR A 145 -20.30 -6.22 -17.41
N ASP A 146 -21.46 -6.83 -17.65
CA ASP A 146 -21.62 -8.28 -17.66
C ASP A 146 -21.21 -8.82 -19.04
N ASN A 147 -19.95 -9.24 -19.14
CA ASN A 147 -19.38 -9.81 -20.36
C ASN A 147 -19.93 -11.19 -20.70
N GLU A 148 -20.36 -11.95 -19.70
CA GLU A 148 -20.84 -13.31 -19.91
C GLU A 148 -22.23 -13.28 -20.55
N ASN A 149 -23.11 -12.42 -20.03
CA ASN A 149 -24.47 -12.26 -20.52
C ASN A 149 -24.63 -11.11 -21.53
N GLN A 150 -23.54 -10.42 -21.89
CA GLN A 150 -23.52 -9.27 -22.80
C GLN A 150 -24.50 -8.15 -22.36
N MET A 151 -24.56 -7.89 -21.05
CA MET A 151 -25.43 -6.87 -20.46
C MET A 151 -24.62 -5.73 -19.85
N ILE A 152 -25.24 -4.55 -19.79
CA ILE A 152 -24.78 -3.46 -18.94
C ILE A 152 -25.89 -3.13 -17.94
N GLY A 153 -25.53 -3.06 -16.65
CA GLY A 153 -26.44 -2.72 -15.56
C GLY A 153 -25.99 -1.47 -14.85
N TRP A 154 -26.91 -0.75 -14.22
CA TRP A 154 -26.57 0.36 -13.33
C TRP A 154 -27.52 0.49 -12.15
N ALA A 155 -27.02 0.99 -11.02
CA ALA A 155 -27.79 1.34 -9.84
C ALA A 155 -27.26 2.65 -9.23
N ASN A 156 -28.14 3.46 -8.62
CA ASN A 156 -27.69 4.64 -7.86
C ASN A 156 -26.93 4.18 -6.61
N ALA A 157 -25.79 4.82 -6.33
CA ALA A 157 -24.91 4.52 -5.21
C ALA A 157 -24.93 5.70 -4.22
N ASP A 158 -25.84 5.65 -3.25
CA ASP A 158 -26.05 6.74 -2.28
C ASP A 158 -24.86 6.97 -1.31
N TRP A 159 -23.88 6.07 -1.29
CA TRP A 159 -22.68 6.17 -0.45
C TRP A 159 -21.57 7.06 -1.02
N CYS A 160 -21.69 7.55 -2.27
CA CYS A 160 -20.68 8.39 -2.93
C CYS A 160 -20.73 9.90 -2.55
N PHE A 161 -21.76 10.40 -1.88
CA PHE A 161 -21.98 11.86 -1.69
C PHE A 161 -21.68 12.42 -0.29
N SER A 162 -21.26 11.59 0.66
CA SER A 162 -21.08 11.97 2.07
C SER A 162 -19.80 12.76 2.36
N ALA A 163 -18.84 12.81 1.43
CA ALA A 163 -17.52 13.40 1.67
C ALA A 163 -17.39 14.92 1.34
N ALA A 164 -18.40 15.55 0.73
CA ALA A 164 -18.24 16.88 0.12
C ALA A 164 -18.72 18.09 0.95
N SER A 165 -18.91 17.97 2.27
CA SER A 165 -19.39 19.11 3.08
C SER A 165 -18.60 19.35 4.37
N GLN A 166 -17.29 19.60 4.27
CA GLN A 166 -16.57 20.37 5.27
C GLN A 166 -15.54 21.27 4.57
N GLN A 167 -15.75 22.59 4.61
CA GLN A 167 -14.77 23.59 4.14
C GLN A 167 -13.70 23.84 5.22
N PRO A 168 -12.39 23.78 4.91
CA PRO A 168 -11.35 24.37 5.75
C PRO A 168 -10.93 25.75 5.22
N ASN A 169 -10.73 26.67 6.16
CA ASN A 169 -10.30 28.05 5.96
C ASN A 169 -8.91 28.18 5.33
N ASN A 170 -8.78 29.21 4.48
CA ASN A 170 -7.59 29.66 3.77
C ASN A 170 -6.29 29.70 4.60
N LYS A 171 -5.28 28.90 4.23
CA LYS A 171 -3.88 29.34 4.18
C LYS A 171 -3.20 28.77 2.93
N LYS A 172 -2.49 29.66 2.23
CA LYS A 172 -1.86 29.46 0.91
C LYS A 172 -0.88 28.27 0.94
N SER A 173 -1.15 27.28 0.09
CA SER A 173 -0.21 26.19 -0.23
C SER A 173 0.53 26.52 -1.54
N THR A 174 1.85 26.35 -1.51
CA THR A 174 2.75 26.41 -2.65
C THR A 174 2.53 25.21 -3.57
N HIS A 175 2.44 25.50 -4.87
CA HIS A 175 2.26 24.59 -6.00
C HIS A 175 2.78 23.15 -5.81
N LEU A 176 1.86 22.19 -5.72
CA LEU A 176 2.05 20.82 -6.18
C LEU A 176 1.38 20.69 -7.56
N LYS A 177 2.08 20.06 -8.51
CA LYS A 177 1.58 19.82 -9.87
C LYS A 177 0.42 18.81 -9.83
N PRO A 178 -0.59 18.94 -10.71
CA PRO A 178 -1.69 17.97 -10.78
C PRO A 178 -1.20 16.68 -11.45
N HIS A 179 -1.28 15.56 -10.73
CA HIS A 179 -1.20 14.22 -11.31
C HIS A 179 -2.61 13.80 -11.75
N ASN A 180 -2.76 13.43 -13.02
CA ASN A 180 -3.99 12.88 -13.60
C ASN A 180 -4.17 11.41 -13.16
N GLY A 181 -5.33 11.08 -12.59
CA GLY A 181 -5.79 9.71 -12.34
C GLY A 181 -5.96 9.38 -10.85
N PHE A 182 -7.13 8.86 -10.46
CA PHE A 182 -7.48 8.43 -9.09
C PHE A 182 -6.63 7.23 -8.62
N HIS A 183 -5.36 7.45 -8.31
CA HIS A 183 -4.59 6.54 -7.45
C HIS A 183 -4.09 7.39 -6.29
N SER A 184 -4.47 6.99 -5.08
CA SER A 184 -4.00 7.64 -3.86
C SER A 184 -3.06 6.67 -3.15
N SER A 185 -2.11 7.20 -2.39
CA SER A 185 -1.21 6.37 -1.58
C SER A 185 -1.63 6.37 -0.11
N PHE A 186 -1.34 5.27 0.57
CA PHE A 186 -1.39 5.15 2.02
C PHE A 186 0.01 5.37 2.57
N LEU A 187 0.12 6.03 3.72
CA LEU A 187 1.37 6.22 4.44
C LEU A 187 1.21 5.76 5.89
N PHE A 188 2.16 4.96 6.34
CA PHE A 188 2.20 4.39 7.67
C PHE A 188 3.52 4.77 8.35
N PRO A 189 3.48 5.34 9.57
CA PRO A 189 4.67 5.47 10.38
C PRO A 189 5.16 4.07 10.76
N VAL A 190 6.45 3.85 10.62
CA VAL A 190 7.09 2.60 11.02
C VAL A 190 7.69 2.76 12.42
N THR A 191 7.51 1.74 13.24
CA THR A 191 8.17 1.56 14.54
C THR A 191 9.14 0.39 14.48
N GLY A 192 9.99 0.23 15.50
CA GLY A 192 10.98 -0.84 15.54
C GLY A 192 12.41 -0.38 15.23
N ASN A 193 13.32 -1.34 15.21
CA ASN A 193 14.75 -1.14 14.93
C ASN A 193 15.42 -2.52 14.70
N VAL A 194 16.49 -2.58 13.91
CA VAL A 194 17.29 -3.82 13.75
C VAL A 194 17.89 -4.27 15.09
N TYR A 195 18.38 -3.33 15.88
CA TYR A 195 18.90 -3.58 17.22
C TYR A 195 18.48 -2.47 18.18
N PRO A 196 17.97 -2.77 19.38
CA PRO A 196 17.85 -4.09 20.00
C PRO A 196 16.53 -4.82 19.71
N LEU A 197 15.68 -4.33 18.80
CA LEU A 197 14.34 -4.91 18.65
C LEU A 197 14.31 -6.11 17.69
N GLY A 198 15.04 -6.03 16.57
CA GLY A 198 15.12 -7.12 15.58
C GLY A 198 13.91 -7.18 14.64
N TYR A 199 13.17 -6.08 14.47
CA TYR A 199 12.04 -6.01 13.53
C TYR A 199 11.63 -4.54 13.30
N TYR A 200 10.86 -4.32 12.23
CA TYR A 200 10.11 -3.10 11.99
C TYR A 200 8.62 -3.42 11.81
N SER A 201 7.76 -2.56 12.32
CA SER A 201 6.33 -2.79 12.35
C SER A 201 5.51 -1.57 11.97
N ILE A 202 4.26 -1.81 11.55
CA ILE A 202 3.23 -0.79 11.44
C ILE A 202 1.99 -1.19 12.24
N SER A 203 1.13 -0.22 12.53
CA SER A 203 -0.17 -0.45 13.17
C SER A 203 -1.31 -0.31 12.17
N LEU A 204 -2.20 -1.32 12.12
CA LEU A 204 -3.41 -1.32 11.29
C LEU A 204 -4.65 -1.52 12.16
N SER A 205 -5.77 -0.94 11.75
CA SER A 205 -7.06 -1.06 12.46
C SER A 205 -7.99 -2.04 11.75
N ILE A 206 -8.47 -3.06 12.46
CA ILE A 206 -9.32 -4.13 11.94
C ILE A 206 -10.63 -4.23 12.75
N GLY A 207 -11.73 -4.47 12.04
CA GLY A 207 -13.05 -4.80 12.60
C GLY A 207 -13.97 -3.60 12.81
N ASN A 208 -15.17 -3.88 13.30
CA ASN A 208 -16.18 -2.88 13.66
C ASN A 208 -16.80 -3.19 15.05
N PRO A 209 -16.46 -2.43 16.11
CA PRO A 209 -15.62 -1.24 16.11
C PRO A 209 -14.13 -1.54 15.81
N PRO A 210 -13.37 -0.60 15.21
CA PRO A 210 -11.97 -0.83 14.86
C PRO A 210 -11.08 -1.08 16.08
N LYS A 211 -10.20 -2.08 15.98
CA LYS A 211 -9.14 -2.38 16.95
C LYS A 211 -7.77 -2.35 16.28
N VAL A 212 -6.78 -1.78 16.97
CA VAL A 212 -5.42 -1.62 16.46
C VAL A 212 -4.59 -2.87 16.73
N PHE A 213 -3.90 -3.37 15.70
CA PHE A 213 -2.96 -4.47 15.79
C PHE A 213 -1.63 -4.06 15.15
N GLU A 214 -0.53 -4.52 15.74
CA GLU A 214 0.82 -4.29 15.25
C GLU A 214 1.26 -5.45 14.35
N PHE A 215 1.76 -5.12 13.16
CA PHE A 215 2.20 -6.07 12.16
C PHE A 215 3.68 -5.86 11.84
N ASP A 216 4.44 -6.95 11.87
CA ASP A 216 5.80 -7.00 11.36
C ASP A 216 5.80 -6.85 9.83
N ILE A 217 6.73 -6.08 9.26
CA ILE A 217 6.72 -5.76 7.83
C ILE A 217 7.47 -6.85 7.06
N ASP A 218 6.79 -7.57 6.18
CA ASP A 218 7.38 -8.74 5.53
C ASP A 218 7.16 -8.71 4.01
N THR A 219 8.23 -8.50 3.25
CA THR A 219 8.20 -8.57 1.78
C THR A 219 8.57 -9.96 1.25
N GLY A 220 8.91 -10.90 2.13
CA GLY A 220 9.16 -12.31 1.84
C GLY A 220 7.88 -13.14 1.73
N SER A 221 6.81 -12.74 2.43
CA SER A 221 5.53 -13.45 2.48
C SER A 221 4.35 -12.77 1.76
N ASP A 222 3.41 -13.60 1.27
CA ASP A 222 2.20 -13.13 0.58
C ASP A 222 1.08 -12.73 1.57
N LEU A 223 0.70 -13.62 2.48
CA LEU A 223 -0.52 -13.49 3.28
C LEU A 223 -0.27 -12.67 4.54
N THR A 224 -1.03 -11.58 4.71
CA THR A 224 -1.11 -10.88 6.00
C THR A 224 -1.90 -11.72 7.00
N TRP A 225 -1.43 -11.86 8.23
CA TRP A 225 -2.15 -12.56 9.30
C TRP A 225 -1.94 -11.93 10.67
N VAL A 226 -2.86 -12.20 11.59
CA VAL A 226 -2.84 -11.71 12.98
C VAL A 226 -3.17 -12.85 13.94
N GLN A 227 -2.52 -12.86 15.10
CA GLN A 227 -2.83 -13.77 16.21
C GLN A 227 -4.28 -13.57 16.66
N CYS A 228 -5.05 -14.65 16.73
CA CYS A 228 -6.47 -14.59 16.99
C CYS A 228 -6.95 -15.55 18.09
N ASP A 229 -8.04 -15.15 18.77
CA ASP A 229 -8.70 -15.88 19.84
C ASP A 229 -9.66 -16.93 19.27
N ALA A 230 -9.08 -17.95 18.64
CA ALA A 230 -9.77 -19.12 18.12
C ALA A 230 -9.10 -20.38 18.70
N PRO A 231 -9.37 -20.66 19.99
CA PRO A 231 -8.41 -21.20 20.96
C PRO A 231 -6.94 -21.19 20.52
N CYS A 232 -6.21 -20.12 20.84
CA CYS A 232 -4.84 -20.00 20.38
C CYS A 232 -3.83 -20.89 21.13
N THR A 233 -3.01 -21.61 20.38
CA THR A 233 -1.82 -22.33 20.81
C THR A 233 -0.58 -21.58 20.34
N GLY A 234 0.35 -21.29 21.25
CA GLY A 234 1.61 -20.61 20.92
C GLY A 234 1.52 -19.10 20.65
N CYS A 235 0.33 -18.48 20.77
CA CYS A 235 0.20 -17.03 20.78
C CYS A 235 1.02 -16.37 21.89
N THR A 236 1.54 -15.20 21.58
CA THR A 236 2.40 -14.41 22.47
C THR A 236 1.69 -13.23 23.09
N LYS A 237 0.53 -12.85 22.53
CA LYS A 237 -0.27 -11.72 23.01
C LYS A 237 -1.28 -12.15 24.07
N PRO A 238 -1.55 -11.30 25.07
CA PRO A 238 -2.66 -11.52 25.99
C PRO A 238 -4.01 -11.70 25.26
N ILE A 239 -4.91 -12.52 25.79
CA ILE A 239 -6.18 -12.90 25.15
C ILE A 239 -7.06 -11.70 24.77
N ASP A 240 -7.04 -10.62 25.56
CA ASP A 240 -7.78 -9.39 25.30
C ASP A 240 -7.21 -8.57 24.13
N HIS A 241 -5.95 -8.81 23.77
CA HIS A 241 -5.24 -8.21 22.65
C HIS A 241 -5.23 -9.10 21.39
N LEU A 242 -5.78 -10.32 21.46
CA LEU A 242 -5.94 -11.18 20.29
C LEU A 242 -7.12 -10.70 19.43
N TYR A 243 -6.98 -10.87 18.12
CA TYR A 243 -8.07 -10.63 17.18
C TYR A 243 -9.20 -11.64 17.42
N LYS A 244 -10.46 -11.21 17.43
CA LYS A 244 -11.59 -12.10 17.75
C LYS A 244 -12.48 -12.29 16.50
N PRO A 245 -12.31 -13.37 15.74
CA PRO A 245 -13.09 -13.59 14.53
C PRO A 245 -14.56 -13.89 14.87
N GLN A 246 -15.48 -13.44 14.02
CA GLN A 246 -16.88 -13.87 14.07
C GLN A 246 -17.14 -14.94 13.01
N LYS A 247 -18.10 -15.85 13.24
CA LYS A 247 -18.37 -16.96 12.30
C LYS A 247 -18.76 -16.47 10.89
N HIS A 248 -19.43 -15.32 10.78
CA HIS A 248 -19.94 -14.81 9.51
C HIS A 248 -18.88 -14.14 8.62
N ILE A 249 -17.66 -13.93 9.14
CA ILE A 249 -16.53 -13.36 8.39
C ILE A 249 -15.51 -14.42 7.97
N LEU A 250 -15.75 -15.69 8.30
CA LEU A 250 -14.91 -16.80 7.84
C LEU A 250 -15.06 -16.94 6.32
N VAL A 251 -13.92 -17.11 5.64
CA VAL A 251 -13.90 -17.39 4.20
C VAL A 251 -14.11 -18.90 4.02
N SER A 252 -15.09 -19.29 3.20
CA SER A 252 -15.31 -20.70 2.87
C SER A 252 -14.27 -21.23 1.89
N CYS A 253 -14.07 -22.54 1.88
CA CYS A 253 -13.01 -23.21 1.14
C CYS A 253 -13.13 -22.99 -0.39
N GLU A 254 -14.34 -23.05 -0.95
CA GLU A 254 -14.57 -22.77 -2.37
C GLU A 254 -14.66 -21.26 -2.71
N HIS A 255 -14.51 -20.38 -1.72
CA HIS A 255 -14.54 -18.94 -1.98
C HIS A 255 -13.32 -18.53 -2.83
N PRO A 256 -13.46 -17.64 -3.83
CA PRO A 256 -12.35 -17.22 -4.69
C PRO A 256 -11.13 -16.71 -3.93
N SER A 257 -11.35 -16.01 -2.81
CA SER A 257 -10.25 -15.54 -1.95
C SER A 257 -9.42 -16.69 -1.35
N CYS A 258 -10.03 -17.84 -1.05
CA CYS A 258 -9.29 -19.02 -0.60
C CYS A 258 -8.39 -19.56 -1.70
N GLY A 259 -8.92 -19.66 -2.93
CA GLY A 259 -8.13 -20.02 -4.11
C GLY A 259 -6.93 -19.09 -4.35
N VAL A 260 -7.05 -17.81 -4.02
CA VAL A 260 -5.93 -16.84 -4.11
C VAL A 260 -4.86 -17.12 -3.06
N VAL A 261 -5.24 -17.51 -1.83
CA VAL A 261 -4.29 -17.83 -0.75
C VAL A 261 -3.48 -19.09 -1.07
N HIS A 262 -4.11 -20.14 -1.61
CA HIS A 262 -3.43 -21.39 -1.94
C HIS A 262 -2.71 -21.39 -3.29
N PHE A 263 -2.78 -20.30 -4.07
CA PHE A 263 -2.15 -20.24 -5.38
C PHE A 263 -0.62 -20.47 -5.30
N PRO A 264 -0.02 -21.31 -6.18
CA PRO A 264 -0.55 -21.86 -7.44
C PRO A 264 -1.36 -23.14 -7.30
N GLU A 265 -1.43 -23.72 -6.11
CA GLU A 265 -2.24 -24.88 -5.82
C GLU A 265 -3.72 -24.48 -5.67
N SER A 266 -4.58 -25.47 -5.41
CA SER A 266 -6.00 -25.24 -5.13
C SER A 266 -6.30 -25.71 -3.71
N PRO A 267 -7.21 -25.02 -3.00
CA PRO A 267 -7.62 -25.47 -1.68
C PRO A 267 -8.25 -26.87 -1.78
N HIS A 268 -7.93 -27.73 -0.82
CA HIS A 268 -8.53 -29.05 -0.73
C HIS A 268 -9.79 -28.97 0.16
N CYS A 269 -10.97 -29.04 -0.46
CA CYS A 269 -12.24 -28.93 0.24
C CYS A 269 -12.93 -30.31 0.31
N GLU A 270 -13.31 -30.78 1.50
CA GLU A 270 -14.19 -31.94 1.63
C GLU A 270 -15.64 -31.55 1.35
N LYS A 271 -16.04 -30.35 1.77
CA LYS A 271 -17.33 -29.71 1.52
C LYS A 271 -17.15 -28.25 1.09
N PRO A 272 -18.08 -27.71 0.28
CA PRO A 272 -18.02 -26.32 -0.18
C PRO A 272 -18.01 -25.27 0.94
N ASP A 273 -18.69 -25.56 2.05
CA ASP A 273 -18.88 -24.68 3.21
C ASP A 273 -17.83 -24.90 4.32
N ASP A 274 -16.85 -25.77 4.11
CA ASP A 274 -15.70 -25.88 4.99
C ASP A 274 -14.97 -24.54 5.09
N GLN A 275 -14.31 -24.29 6.21
CA GLN A 275 -13.49 -23.08 6.36
C GLN A 275 -12.24 -23.18 5.49
N CYS A 276 -11.74 -22.03 5.03
CA CYS A 276 -10.46 -21.96 4.34
C CYS A 276 -9.32 -21.89 5.36
N ASP A 277 -8.57 -22.98 5.51
CA ASP A 277 -7.39 -23.02 6.38
C ASP A 277 -6.15 -22.54 5.63
N PHE A 278 -5.20 -21.91 6.32
CA PHE A 278 -3.90 -21.57 5.75
C PHE A 278 -2.78 -22.06 6.68
N GLU A 279 -1.68 -22.47 6.08
CA GLU A 279 -0.45 -22.83 6.77
C GLU A 279 0.72 -22.11 6.11
N ILE A 280 1.59 -21.53 6.94
CA ILE A 280 2.81 -20.84 6.51
C ILE A 280 3.97 -21.44 7.29
N ASP A 281 4.99 -21.91 6.58
CA ASP A 281 6.26 -22.33 7.14
C ASP A 281 7.33 -21.28 6.84
N TYR A 282 7.93 -20.75 7.91
CA TYR A 282 9.00 -19.78 7.84
C TYR A 282 10.37 -20.47 7.83
N VAL A 283 11.35 -19.84 7.18
CA VAL A 283 12.71 -20.40 7.06
C VAL A 283 13.40 -20.53 8.42
N ASP A 284 13.07 -19.68 9.38
CA ASP A 284 13.54 -19.78 10.77
C ASP A 284 12.92 -20.95 11.55
N HIS A 285 12.24 -21.86 10.85
CA HIS A 285 11.50 -23.01 11.36
C HIS A 285 10.25 -22.62 12.17
N GLY A 286 9.87 -21.34 12.18
CA GLY A 286 8.56 -20.94 12.65
C GLY A 286 7.47 -21.48 11.73
N SER A 287 6.30 -21.83 12.27
CA SER A 287 5.13 -22.12 11.45
C SER A 287 3.87 -21.53 12.05
N VAL A 288 2.92 -21.20 11.17
CA VAL A 288 1.66 -20.56 11.53
C VAL A 288 0.54 -21.26 10.79
N LEU A 289 -0.42 -21.78 11.56
CA LEU A 289 -1.66 -22.35 11.08
C LEU A 289 -2.83 -21.50 11.55
N GLY A 290 -3.81 -21.32 10.67
CA GLY A 290 -5.00 -20.53 10.96
C GLY A 290 -6.10 -20.67 9.92
N VAL A 291 -7.09 -19.79 10.02
CA VAL A 291 -8.21 -19.68 9.08
C VAL A 291 -8.19 -18.35 8.36
N VAL A 292 -8.60 -18.35 7.10
CA VAL A 292 -8.75 -17.14 6.30
C VAL A 292 -10.08 -16.46 6.64
N VAL A 293 -10.01 -15.14 6.89
CA VAL A 293 -11.15 -14.30 7.25
C VAL A 293 -11.20 -13.05 6.37
N ALA A 294 -12.38 -12.47 6.22
CA ALA A 294 -12.60 -11.20 5.55
C ALA A 294 -13.29 -10.20 6.48
N ASP A 295 -12.54 -9.23 7.00
CA ASP A 295 -13.06 -8.18 7.91
C ASP A 295 -12.56 -6.80 7.46
N VAL A 296 -13.16 -5.76 8.04
CA VAL A 296 -12.99 -4.37 7.64
C VAL A 296 -11.68 -3.80 8.16
N PHE A 297 -10.80 -3.39 7.26
CA PHE A 297 -9.64 -2.55 7.57
C PHE A 297 -10.01 -1.08 7.48
N SER A 298 -9.49 -0.27 8.40
CA SER A 298 -9.62 1.18 8.37
C SER A 298 -8.28 1.80 7.96
N LEU A 299 -8.19 2.30 6.73
CA LEU A 299 -6.96 2.84 6.14
C LEU A 299 -7.11 4.31 5.81
N ARG A 300 -6.07 5.10 6.06
CA ARG A 300 -6.07 6.55 5.80
C ARG A 300 -5.15 6.87 4.63
N PHE A 301 -5.72 7.46 3.58
CA PHE A 301 -4.97 7.98 2.45
C PHE A 301 -4.12 9.19 2.87
N MET A 302 -3.05 9.45 2.13
CA MET A 302 -2.19 10.62 2.34
C MET A 302 -2.93 11.96 2.24
N ASN A 303 -4.05 12.00 1.50
CA ASN A 303 -4.92 13.18 1.43
C ASN A 303 -5.81 13.39 2.69
N GLY A 304 -5.68 12.51 3.68
CA GLY A 304 -6.40 12.53 4.96
C GLY A 304 -7.73 11.76 4.97
N SER A 305 -8.26 11.38 3.80
CA SER A 305 -9.50 10.61 3.72
C SER A 305 -9.34 9.21 4.32
N LEU A 306 -10.36 8.75 5.02
CA LEU A 306 -10.41 7.42 5.65
C LEU A 306 -11.31 6.52 4.81
N ILE A 307 -10.84 5.30 4.55
CA ILE A 307 -11.60 4.25 3.89
C ILE A 307 -11.74 3.04 4.82
N HIS A 308 -12.94 2.46 4.79
CA HIS A 308 -13.26 1.20 5.47
C HIS A 308 -13.58 0.17 4.39
N LEU A 309 -12.79 -0.90 4.31
CA LEU A 309 -12.96 -1.91 3.26
C LEU A 309 -12.69 -3.31 3.80
N PRO A 310 -13.44 -4.33 3.36
CA PRO A 310 -13.16 -5.71 3.71
C PRO A 310 -11.88 -6.17 3.00
N LEU A 311 -10.88 -6.61 3.76
CA LEU A 311 -9.69 -7.28 3.23
C LEU A 311 -9.68 -8.73 3.72
N THR A 312 -9.14 -9.62 2.90
CA THR A 312 -8.89 -11.02 3.24
C THR A 312 -7.54 -11.16 3.92
N PHE A 313 -7.48 -11.81 5.08
CA PHE A 313 -6.26 -12.02 5.85
C PHE A 313 -6.37 -13.28 6.73
N GLY A 314 -5.26 -13.72 7.31
CA GLY A 314 -5.21 -14.88 8.20
C GLY A 314 -5.53 -14.54 9.66
N CYS A 315 -6.40 -15.33 10.27
CA CYS A 315 -6.57 -15.45 11.72
C CYS A 315 -5.74 -16.66 12.17
N ALA A 316 -4.56 -16.39 12.72
CA ALA A 316 -3.59 -17.38 13.18
C ALA A 316 -3.89 -17.82 14.62
N TYR A 317 -4.04 -19.13 14.84
CA TYR A 317 -4.33 -19.68 16.17
C TYR A 317 -3.42 -20.85 16.57
N ASP A 318 -2.58 -21.38 15.68
CA ASP A 318 -1.53 -22.33 16.08
C ASP A 318 -0.19 -21.81 15.56
N LEU A 319 0.61 -21.27 16.48
CA LEU A 319 1.90 -20.69 16.18
C LEU A 319 2.99 -21.54 16.81
N LYS A 320 3.89 -22.06 15.98
CA LYS A 320 5.11 -22.71 16.42
C LYS A 320 6.25 -21.75 16.18
N ASN A 321 6.95 -21.41 17.25
CA ASN A 321 8.17 -20.63 17.15
C ASN A 321 9.27 -21.38 17.90
N PRO A 322 10.16 -22.09 17.20
CA PRO A 322 11.23 -22.83 17.85
C PRO A 322 12.31 -21.89 18.42
N GLY A 323 12.25 -20.60 18.11
CA GLY A 323 13.10 -19.58 18.70
C GLY A 323 12.81 -19.34 20.18
N PRO A 324 13.81 -18.95 21.00
CA PRO A 324 13.65 -18.76 22.44
C PRO A 324 12.82 -17.52 22.83
N TYR A 325 12.33 -16.72 21.88
CA TYR A 325 11.64 -15.46 22.14
C TYR A 325 10.35 -15.33 21.35
N ASN A 326 9.34 -14.80 22.03
CA ASN A 326 8.04 -14.52 21.48
C ASN A 326 8.07 -13.37 20.44
N PRO A 327 7.40 -13.48 19.28
CA PRO A 327 7.14 -12.33 18.42
C PRO A 327 6.45 -11.18 19.19
N PRO A 328 7.01 -9.95 19.13
CA PRO A 328 6.44 -8.77 19.76
C PRO A 328 5.35 -8.13 18.90
N ALA A 329 5.31 -8.34 17.58
CA ALA A 329 4.15 -7.97 16.78
C ALA A 329 2.97 -8.92 17.03
N ALA A 330 1.75 -8.43 16.84
CA ALA A 330 0.54 -9.25 16.91
C ALA A 330 0.35 -10.09 15.63
N GLY A 331 1.02 -9.74 14.54
CA GLY A 331 0.92 -10.44 13.26
C GLY A 331 2.04 -10.08 12.29
N VAL A 332 1.89 -10.52 11.05
CA VAL A 332 2.78 -10.23 9.91
C VAL A 332 1.98 -9.56 8.80
N LEU A 333 2.52 -8.47 8.26
CA LEU A 333 2.02 -7.79 7.07
C LEU A 333 2.76 -8.33 5.85
N GLY A 334 2.14 -9.27 5.14
CA GLY A 334 2.65 -9.84 3.90
C GLY A 334 2.54 -8.86 2.73
N LEU A 335 3.68 -8.57 2.10
CA LEU A 335 3.91 -7.52 1.09
C LEU A 335 4.69 -8.02 -0.13
N SER A 336 4.77 -9.33 -0.32
CA SER A 336 5.34 -9.89 -1.55
C SER A 336 4.55 -9.49 -2.81
N ASN A 337 5.04 -9.97 -3.96
CA ASN A 337 4.36 -9.84 -5.25
C ASN A 337 3.19 -10.84 -5.44
N GLY A 338 2.80 -11.56 -4.39
CA GLY A 338 1.70 -12.52 -4.39
C GLY A 338 0.32 -11.87 -4.51
N LYS A 339 -0.65 -12.62 -5.06
CA LYS A 339 -2.03 -12.13 -5.22
C LYS A 339 -2.81 -12.02 -3.90
N ALA A 340 -2.38 -12.75 -2.86
CA ALA A 340 -2.99 -12.70 -1.54
C ALA A 340 -2.55 -11.48 -0.71
N SER A 341 -1.49 -10.78 -1.11
CA SER A 341 -0.97 -9.63 -0.36
C SER A 341 -1.99 -8.50 -0.26
N ILE A 342 -1.93 -7.75 0.84
CA ILE A 342 -2.82 -6.60 1.05
C ILE A 342 -2.66 -5.59 -0.09
N LEU A 343 -1.43 -5.39 -0.59
CA LEU A 343 -1.19 -4.50 -1.72
C LEU A 343 -1.91 -4.97 -2.99
N SER A 344 -1.87 -6.27 -3.31
CA SER A 344 -2.58 -6.83 -4.46
C SER A 344 -4.11 -6.69 -4.32
N GLN A 345 -4.64 -6.83 -3.11
CA GLN A 345 -6.05 -6.59 -2.82
C GLN A 345 -6.43 -5.10 -2.97
N LEU A 346 -5.62 -4.17 -2.45
CA LEU A 346 -5.85 -2.73 -2.64
C LEU A 346 -5.82 -2.33 -4.11
N ARG A 347 -4.96 -2.96 -4.91
CA ARG A 347 -4.93 -2.75 -6.36
C ARG A 347 -6.19 -3.27 -7.05
N SER A 348 -6.73 -4.41 -6.63
CA SER A 348 -7.94 -5.01 -7.24
C SER A 348 -9.20 -4.20 -6.96
N PHE A 349 -9.19 -3.38 -5.90
CA PHE A 349 -10.21 -2.36 -5.63
C PHE A 349 -9.93 -1.01 -6.32
N ASP A 350 -8.93 -0.92 -7.20
CA ASP A 350 -8.48 0.30 -7.89
C ASP A 350 -8.11 1.48 -6.96
N LEU A 351 -7.75 1.20 -5.69
CA LEU A 351 -7.46 2.25 -4.70
C LEU A 351 -6.05 2.83 -4.84
N THR A 352 -5.07 1.97 -5.13
CA THR A 352 -3.66 2.32 -5.28
C THR A 352 -3.05 1.58 -6.47
N ARG A 353 -1.89 2.03 -6.93
CA ARG A 353 -1.01 1.19 -7.75
C ARG A 353 -0.50 -0.01 -6.97
N ASN A 354 -0.16 -1.09 -7.66
CA ASN A 354 0.54 -2.24 -7.06
C ASN A 354 2.03 -1.89 -6.89
N VAL A 355 2.28 -0.92 -6.02
CA VAL A 355 3.59 -0.38 -5.70
C VAL A 355 3.65 -0.24 -4.18
N LEU A 356 4.71 -0.71 -3.55
CA LEU A 356 5.02 -0.36 -2.16
C LEU A 356 6.38 0.29 -2.06
N GLY A 357 6.61 1.03 -0.99
CA GLY A 357 7.95 1.41 -0.60
C GLY A 357 8.09 1.60 0.89
N HIS A 358 9.33 1.50 1.36
CA HIS A 358 9.67 1.76 2.75
C HIS A 358 10.98 2.53 2.85
N CYS A 359 11.16 3.23 3.97
CA CYS A 359 12.37 3.95 4.32
C CYS A 359 12.63 3.73 5.81
N LEU A 360 13.64 2.91 6.12
CA LEU A 360 13.97 2.51 7.49
C LEU A 360 15.08 3.37 8.06
N SER A 361 14.89 3.87 9.29
CA SER A 361 15.88 4.68 9.98
C SER A 361 16.79 3.83 10.87
N GLY A 362 18.10 4.05 10.77
CA GLY A 362 19.08 3.45 11.68
C GLY A 362 19.01 3.98 13.13
N LYS A 363 18.15 4.96 13.41
CA LYS A 363 17.82 5.41 14.77
C LYS A 363 16.54 4.75 15.31
N GLY A 364 15.94 3.86 14.53
CA GLY A 364 14.63 3.27 14.78
C GLY A 364 13.50 4.02 14.06
N GLY A 365 12.47 3.25 13.72
CA GLY A 365 11.30 3.69 12.96
C GLY A 365 11.57 4.00 11.50
N GLY A 366 10.70 4.82 10.90
CA GLY A 366 10.75 5.15 9.48
C GLY A 366 9.35 5.35 8.93
N PHE A 367 9.15 5.00 7.66
CA PHE A 367 7.82 4.95 7.07
C PHE A 367 7.69 3.90 5.99
N LEU A 368 6.44 3.47 5.77
CA LEU A 368 6.02 2.57 4.71
C LEU A 368 4.86 3.21 3.96
N PHE A 369 4.84 3.05 2.64
CA PHE A 369 3.74 3.51 1.80
C PHE A 369 3.28 2.44 0.82
N LEU A 370 1.98 2.46 0.52
CA LEU A 370 1.32 1.62 -0.48
C LEU A 370 0.71 2.56 -1.53
N GLY A 371 1.07 2.39 -2.80
CA GLY A 371 0.81 3.33 -3.90
C GLY A 371 2.10 3.96 -4.45
N ASP A 372 1.97 4.86 -5.42
CA ASP A 372 3.10 5.40 -6.19
C ASP A 372 3.37 6.91 -5.99
N ASP A 373 2.60 7.61 -5.15
CA ASP A 373 2.72 9.08 -4.98
C ASP A 373 4.07 9.52 -4.39
N LEU A 374 4.71 8.65 -3.61
CA LEU A 374 5.99 8.93 -2.95
C LEU A 374 7.20 8.42 -3.72
N VAL A 375 7.01 7.82 -4.90
CA VAL A 375 8.10 7.29 -5.71
C VAL A 375 8.92 8.46 -6.29
N PRO A 376 10.19 8.63 -5.90
CA PRO A 376 11.00 9.75 -6.33
C PRO A 376 11.53 9.55 -7.75
N SER A 377 11.71 10.66 -8.46
CA SER A 377 12.50 10.66 -9.69
C SER A 377 13.97 10.36 -9.40
N GLY A 378 14.65 9.60 -10.26
CA GLY A 378 16.08 9.31 -10.12
C GLY A 378 16.42 8.05 -9.32
N MET A 379 15.41 7.24 -8.97
CA MET A 379 15.60 5.89 -8.45
C MET A 379 16.47 5.03 -9.38
N SER A 380 17.31 4.20 -8.76
CA SER A 380 18.06 3.15 -9.46
C SER A 380 17.18 1.90 -9.54
N TRP A 381 16.67 1.57 -10.74
CA TRP A 381 15.67 0.52 -10.95
C TRP A 381 16.25 -0.74 -11.57
N MET A 382 16.09 -1.87 -10.89
CA MET A 382 16.50 -3.19 -11.38
C MET A 382 15.28 -4.09 -11.57
N PRO A 383 15.20 -4.89 -12.66
CA PRO A 383 14.13 -5.87 -12.81
C PRO A 383 14.24 -6.97 -11.75
N VAL A 384 13.10 -7.49 -11.30
CA VAL A 384 13.00 -8.68 -10.44
C VAL A 384 12.42 -9.85 -11.23
N SER A 385 12.61 -11.07 -10.73
CA SER A 385 12.08 -12.27 -11.39
C SER A 385 10.55 -12.30 -11.37
N ALA A 386 9.92 -12.24 -12.54
CA ALA A 386 8.47 -12.33 -12.68
C ALA A 386 7.86 -13.71 -12.32
N ASN A 387 8.71 -14.74 -12.22
CA ASN A 387 8.31 -16.11 -11.90
C ASN A 387 8.51 -16.45 -10.42
N SER A 388 8.87 -15.46 -9.59
CA SER A 388 9.04 -15.62 -8.15
C SER A 388 7.99 -14.79 -7.42
N LYS A 389 7.46 -15.32 -6.32
CA LYS A 389 6.66 -14.55 -5.37
C LYS A 389 7.52 -13.53 -4.61
N HIS A 390 8.82 -13.82 -4.46
CA HIS A 390 9.78 -12.96 -3.81
C HIS A 390 10.44 -11.97 -4.77
N TYR A 391 10.98 -10.90 -4.19
CA TYR A 391 11.74 -9.89 -4.90
C TYR A 391 13.17 -10.35 -5.22
N LEU A 392 13.28 -11.34 -6.10
CA LEU A 392 14.54 -11.95 -6.51
C LEU A 392 15.26 -11.09 -7.57
N SER A 393 16.52 -10.75 -7.31
CA SER A 393 17.36 -9.92 -8.19
C SER A 393 17.86 -10.64 -9.43
N THR A 394 18.36 -9.86 -10.40
CA THR A 394 19.32 -10.37 -11.39
C THR A 394 20.67 -10.71 -10.72
N PRO A 395 21.54 -11.51 -11.35
CA PRO A 395 22.83 -11.87 -10.77
C PRO A 395 23.75 -10.66 -10.52
N ALA A 396 24.44 -10.67 -9.39
CA ALA A 396 25.36 -9.62 -8.95
C ALA A 396 26.80 -10.13 -8.82
N GLU A 397 27.75 -9.18 -8.86
CA GLU A 397 29.13 -9.35 -8.40
C GLU A 397 29.36 -8.50 -7.15
N VAL A 398 30.06 -9.07 -6.17
CA VAL A 398 30.45 -8.36 -4.95
C VAL A 398 31.74 -7.59 -5.17
N PHE A 399 31.71 -6.32 -4.82
CA PHE A 399 32.87 -5.43 -4.74
C PHE A 399 33.13 -5.07 -3.27
N PHE A 400 34.41 -4.89 -2.92
CA PHE A 400 34.84 -4.46 -1.60
C PHE A 400 35.84 -3.33 -1.76
N ASP A 401 35.57 -2.18 -1.13
CA ASP A 401 36.39 -0.96 -1.28
C ASP A 401 36.59 -0.56 -2.76
N GLY A 402 35.51 -0.67 -3.54
CA GLY A 402 35.49 -0.38 -4.99
C GLY A 402 36.21 -1.41 -5.88
N LYS A 403 36.73 -2.51 -5.32
CA LYS A 403 37.45 -3.55 -6.09
C LYS A 403 36.62 -4.82 -6.25
N PRO A 404 36.63 -5.45 -7.43
CA PRO A 404 35.94 -6.72 -7.63
C PRO A 404 36.56 -7.81 -6.75
N THR A 405 35.72 -8.66 -6.16
CA THR A 405 36.16 -9.69 -5.21
C THR A 405 36.29 -11.08 -5.84
N GLY A 406 35.69 -11.28 -7.01
CA GLY A 406 35.55 -12.59 -7.66
C GLY A 406 34.30 -13.37 -7.24
N ILE A 407 33.58 -12.93 -6.20
CA ILE A 407 32.26 -13.48 -5.83
C ILE A 407 31.24 -12.95 -6.85
N LYS A 408 30.76 -13.84 -7.71
CA LYS A 408 29.94 -13.52 -8.88
C LYS A 408 28.69 -14.38 -8.93
N ASP A 409 27.77 -13.96 -9.80
CA ASP A 409 26.55 -14.71 -10.13
C ASP A 409 25.61 -14.88 -8.92
N LEU A 410 25.71 -13.95 -7.98
CA LEU A 410 24.92 -13.89 -6.76
C LEU A 410 23.50 -13.39 -7.06
N LYS A 411 22.48 -14.22 -6.85
CA LYS A 411 21.09 -13.74 -6.80
C LYS A 411 20.71 -13.47 -5.35
N VAL A 412 20.07 -12.33 -5.09
CA VAL A 412 19.61 -11.96 -3.75
C VAL A 412 18.11 -11.74 -3.74
N VAL A 413 17.46 -12.12 -2.63
CA VAL A 413 16.08 -11.75 -2.32
C VAL A 413 16.08 -10.52 -1.42
N PHE A 414 15.24 -9.54 -1.72
CA PHE A 414 15.01 -8.39 -0.86
C PHE A 414 13.85 -8.68 0.08
N ASP A 415 14.13 -8.73 1.37
CA ASP A 415 13.16 -9.16 2.37
C ASP A 415 13.23 -8.32 3.65
N SER A 416 12.21 -7.49 3.91
CA SER A 416 12.08 -6.77 5.18
C SER A 416 11.61 -7.65 6.35
N GLY A 417 11.14 -8.87 6.09
CA GLY A 417 10.86 -9.88 7.11
C GLY A 417 12.14 -10.45 7.75
N SER A 418 13.31 -10.05 7.21
CA SER A 418 14.64 -10.39 7.68
C SER A 418 15.33 -9.18 8.31
N SER A 419 15.55 -9.18 9.63
CA SER A 419 16.17 -8.02 10.31
C SER A 419 17.63 -7.80 9.86
N TYR A 420 18.33 -8.88 9.55
CA TYR A 420 19.74 -8.89 9.14
C TYR A 420 19.89 -9.38 7.71
N THR A 421 21.07 -9.19 7.12
CA THR A 421 21.40 -9.74 5.80
C THR A 421 22.01 -11.12 5.96
N TYR A 422 21.66 -12.05 5.07
CA TYR A 422 22.16 -13.42 5.12
C TYR A 422 22.74 -13.81 3.78
N PHE A 423 23.91 -14.40 3.81
CA PHE A 423 24.53 -14.96 2.62
C PHE A 423 24.73 -16.45 2.80
N GLY A 424 24.51 -17.21 1.73
CA GLY A 424 24.88 -18.62 1.68
C GLY A 424 26.36 -18.78 2.04
N PHE A 425 26.71 -19.92 2.64
CA PHE A 425 27.99 -20.12 3.32
C PHE A 425 29.22 -19.62 2.54
N GLN A 426 29.32 -19.93 1.24
CA GLN A 426 30.46 -19.53 0.42
C GLN A 426 30.61 -18.01 0.29
N VAL A 427 29.50 -17.30 0.10
CA VAL A 427 29.46 -15.85 -0.06
C VAL A 427 29.71 -15.17 1.29
N TYR A 428 29.08 -15.69 2.36
CA TYR A 428 29.30 -15.23 3.73
C TYR A 428 30.77 -15.29 4.14
N GLU A 429 31.42 -16.45 3.99
CA GLU A 429 32.84 -16.63 4.35
C GLU A 429 33.77 -15.75 3.50
N GLY A 430 33.47 -15.61 2.20
CA GLY A 430 34.22 -14.73 1.31
C GLY A 430 34.14 -13.26 1.74
N VAL A 431 32.94 -12.76 2.04
CA VAL A 431 32.72 -11.39 2.52
C VAL A 431 33.36 -11.17 3.89
N LEU A 432 33.16 -12.09 4.84
CA LEU A 432 33.73 -12.00 6.18
C LEU A 432 35.26 -11.98 6.16
N THR A 433 35.87 -12.77 5.27
CA THR A 433 37.33 -12.78 5.05
C THR A 433 37.83 -11.43 4.56
N LEU A 434 37.13 -10.80 3.62
CA LEU A 434 37.48 -9.46 3.12
C LEU A 434 37.39 -8.40 4.21
N VAL A 435 36.30 -8.42 5.00
CA VAL A 435 36.11 -7.52 6.14
C VAL A 435 37.25 -7.69 7.15
N ARG A 436 37.53 -8.92 7.61
CA ARG A 436 38.63 -9.22 8.55
C ARG A 436 39.98 -8.74 8.01
N LYS A 437 40.26 -8.97 6.73
CA LYS A 437 41.48 -8.49 6.08
C LYS A 437 41.57 -6.97 6.07
N GLY A 438 40.47 -6.27 5.78
CA GLY A 438 40.38 -4.80 5.83
C GLY A 438 40.66 -4.20 7.21
N LEU A 439 40.36 -4.96 8.27
CA LEU A 439 40.63 -4.57 9.66
C LEU A 439 42.06 -4.87 10.13
N THR A 440 42.89 -5.53 9.31
CA THR A 440 44.26 -5.86 9.70
C THR A 440 45.06 -4.59 10.01
N LYS A 441 45.72 -4.55 11.19
CA LYS A 441 46.44 -3.38 11.74
C LYS A 441 45.56 -2.20 12.17
N LYS A 442 44.23 -2.32 12.18
CA LYS A 442 43.34 -1.35 12.83
C LYS A 442 43.33 -1.61 14.35
N PRO A 443 43.07 -0.59 15.19
CA PRO A 443 43.05 -0.72 16.66
C PRO A 443 41.73 -1.35 17.15
N LEU A 444 41.39 -2.53 16.63
CA LEU A 444 40.17 -3.28 16.94
C LEU A 444 40.54 -4.71 17.32
N ASP A 445 40.01 -5.19 18.44
CA ASP A 445 40.17 -6.57 18.90
C ASP A 445 38.87 -7.34 18.70
N THR A 446 38.95 -8.62 18.36
CA THR A 446 37.78 -9.49 18.34
C THR A 446 37.24 -9.68 19.76
N VAL A 447 35.92 -9.72 19.90
CA VAL A 447 35.23 -9.88 21.18
C VAL A 447 34.03 -10.80 21.00
N GLN A 448 33.73 -11.58 22.04
CA GLN A 448 32.50 -12.35 22.12
C GLN A 448 31.38 -11.43 22.62
N ASP A 449 30.25 -11.46 21.95
CA ASP A 449 29.07 -10.69 22.29
C ASP A 449 27.84 -11.60 22.15
N LYS A 450 26.81 -11.36 22.97
CA LYS A 450 25.58 -12.14 22.90
C LYS A 450 24.69 -11.72 21.73
N ALA A 451 24.84 -10.49 21.24
CA ALA A 451 24.00 -9.93 20.20
C ALA A 451 24.23 -10.62 18.85
N LEU A 452 25.50 -10.78 18.44
CA LEU A 452 25.88 -11.32 17.13
C LEU A 452 27.20 -12.10 17.22
N PRO A 453 27.42 -13.11 16.35
CA PRO A 453 28.54 -14.04 16.48
C PRO A 453 29.91 -13.40 16.21
N ILE A 454 29.96 -12.34 15.41
CA ILE A 454 31.22 -11.68 15.01
C ILE A 454 31.18 -10.22 15.45
N CYS A 455 32.02 -9.87 16.41
CA CYS A 455 32.11 -8.51 16.93
C CYS A 455 33.56 -8.07 17.18
N TRP A 456 33.73 -6.75 17.21
CA TRP A 456 34.99 -6.08 17.51
C TRP A 456 34.80 -4.98 18.55
N LYS A 457 35.80 -4.81 19.41
CA LYS A 457 35.88 -3.73 20.38
C LYS A 457 37.05 -2.81 20.08
N GLY A 458 36.86 -1.52 20.35
CA GLY A 458 37.94 -0.54 20.33
C GLY A 458 38.62 -0.41 21.69
N THR A 459 39.56 0.54 21.79
CA THR A 459 40.18 0.94 23.07
C THR A 459 39.18 1.59 24.04
N LYS A 460 38.07 2.11 23.51
CA LYS A 460 36.93 2.63 24.25
C LYS A 460 35.64 2.04 23.65
N PRO A 461 34.58 1.86 24.45
CA PRO A 461 33.27 1.45 23.94
C PRO A 461 32.75 2.42 22.88
N PHE A 462 32.26 1.89 21.76
CA PHE A 462 31.59 2.70 20.73
C PHE A 462 30.20 3.11 21.21
N LYS A 463 29.75 4.30 20.85
CA LYS A 463 28.37 4.77 21.13
C LYS A 463 27.46 4.56 19.93
N SER A 464 28.02 4.53 18.73
CA SER A 464 27.27 4.32 17.49
C SER A 464 28.18 3.82 16.38
N VAL A 465 27.59 3.34 15.28
CA VAL A 465 28.35 2.93 14.09
C VAL A 465 29.18 4.10 13.52
N HIS A 466 28.77 5.35 13.76
CA HIS A 466 29.54 6.53 13.34
C HIS A 466 30.94 6.57 13.96
N ASP A 467 31.12 6.04 15.17
CA ASP A 467 32.41 6.03 15.86
C ASP A 467 33.39 5.02 15.25
N VAL A 468 32.88 4.00 14.56
CA VAL A 468 33.66 2.86 14.07
C VAL A 468 33.73 2.77 12.55
N LYS A 469 32.83 3.43 11.82
CA LYS A 469 32.67 3.26 10.36
C LYS A 469 33.94 3.49 9.55
N ASN A 470 34.82 4.39 9.97
CA ASN A 470 36.07 4.71 9.26
C ASN A 470 37.09 3.56 9.28
N TYR A 471 36.88 2.54 10.11
CA TYR A 471 37.71 1.33 10.10
C TYR A 471 37.27 0.30 9.06
N PHE A 472 36.01 0.37 8.61
CA PHE A 472 35.39 -0.61 7.74
C PHE A 472 35.19 -0.05 6.32
N SER A 473 35.26 -0.92 5.32
CA SER A 473 35.12 -0.54 3.91
C SER A 473 33.75 -0.92 3.36
N THR A 474 33.25 -0.10 2.43
CA THR A 474 31.99 -0.32 1.74
C THR A 474 31.98 -1.65 0.97
N LEU A 475 30.87 -2.39 1.10
CA LEU A 475 30.51 -3.52 0.25
C LEU A 475 29.56 -3.03 -0.84
N THR A 476 29.71 -3.52 -2.07
CA THR A 476 28.84 -3.10 -3.17
C THR A 476 28.41 -4.33 -3.97
N LEU A 477 27.10 -4.46 -4.20
CA LEU A 477 26.55 -5.44 -5.14
C LEU A 477 26.33 -4.75 -6.47
N LYS A 478 27.01 -5.21 -7.53
CA LYS A 478 26.86 -4.67 -8.89
C LYS A 478 26.14 -5.69 -9.77
N PHE A 479 24.99 -5.31 -10.32
CA PHE A 479 24.09 -6.22 -11.02
C PHE A 479 24.42 -6.30 -12.53
N LYS A 480 24.54 -7.52 -13.08
CA LYS A 480 25.18 -7.79 -14.38
C LYS A 480 24.37 -7.36 -15.62
N ASP A 481 23.06 -7.17 -15.50
CA ASP A 481 22.16 -6.93 -16.65
C ASP A 481 21.60 -5.50 -16.73
N THR A 482 22.09 -4.60 -15.87
CA THR A 482 21.60 -3.24 -15.77
C THR A 482 22.76 -2.26 -15.77
N GLN A 483 22.89 -1.42 -16.81
CA GLN A 483 24.00 -0.47 -16.92
C GLN A 483 24.08 0.41 -15.65
N ASN A 484 25.17 0.26 -14.90
CA ASN A 484 25.54 1.05 -13.72
C ASN A 484 24.63 0.97 -12.48
N ILE A 485 23.83 -0.09 -12.31
CA ILE A 485 23.06 -0.26 -11.07
C ILE A 485 23.88 -1.00 -10.03
N GLN A 486 23.99 -0.39 -8.85
CA GLN A 486 24.68 -0.97 -7.71
C GLN A 486 23.95 -0.67 -6.41
N LEU A 487 23.98 -1.64 -5.49
CA LEU A 487 23.55 -1.47 -4.12
C LEU A 487 24.80 -1.30 -3.24
N GLU A 488 24.98 -0.10 -2.70
CA GLU A 488 26.05 0.18 -1.77
C GLU A 488 25.62 -0.11 -0.32
N LEU A 489 26.40 -0.94 0.33
CA LEU A 489 26.31 -1.27 1.74
C LEU A 489 27.48 -0.58 2.45
N GLN A 490 27.23 0.65 2.90
CA GLN A 490 28.13 1.37 3.79
C GLN A 490 28.22 0.66 5.15
N PRO A 491 29.20 0.95 6.02
CA PRO A 491 29.31 0.32 7.33
C PRO A 491 28.02 0.35 8.16
N GLU A 492 27.25 1.44 8.09
CA GLU A 492 25.93 1.55 8.71
C GLU A 492 24.88 0.55 8.20
N ALA A 493 25.11 -0.07 7.04
CA ALA A 493 24.21 -1.02 6.39
C ALA A 493 24.56 -2.51 6.67
N TYR A 494 25.61 -2.77 7.45
CA TYR A 494 25.99 -4.13 7.86
C TYR A 494 26.64 -4.20 9.25
N LEU A 495 26.68 -3.10 10.01
CA LEU A 495 27.17 -3.08 11.39
C LEU A 495 26.07 -2.60 12.34
N ILE A 496 26.07 -3.17 13.54
CA ILE A 496 25.40 -2.61 14.71
C ILE A 496 26.45 -2.25 15.77
N VAL A 497 26.07 -1.40 16.72
CA VAL A 497 26.83 -1.20 17.96
C VAL A 497 25.97 -1.65 19.14
N THR A 498 26.49 -2.57 19.96
CA THR A 498 25.77 -3.18 21.08
C THR A 498 25.75 -2.29 22.31
N GLU A 499 24.92 -2.63 23.31
CA GLU A 499 24.88 -1.94 24.61
C GLU A 499 26.24 -1.97 25.33
N ASP A 500 27.06 -3.00 25.09
CA ASP A 500 28.43 -3.12 25.59
C ASP A 500 29.43 -2.25 24.80
N GLY A 501 28.98 -1.57 23.75
CA GLY A 501 29.78 -0.73 22.88
C GLY A 501 30.69 -1.50 21.93
N ASN A 502 30.31 -2.72 21.57
CA ASN A 502 31.00 -3.53 20.56
C ASN A 502 30.38 -3.30 19.18
N ALA A 503 31.22 -3.22 18.15
CA ALA A 503 30.75 -3.16 16.76
C ALA A 503 30.60 -4.59 16.22
N CYS A 504 29.40 -4.96 15.80
CA CYS A 504 29.08 -6.33 15.39
C CYS A 504 28.65 -6.43 13.93
N PHE A 505 29.05 -7.52 13.28
CA PHE A 505 28.80 -7.80 11.87
C PHE A 505 27.39 -8.36 11.68
N GLY A 506 26.51 -7.57 11.06
CA GLY A 506 25.11 -7.90 10.79
C GLY A 506 24.85 -8.50 9.41
N ILE A 507 25.87 -9.08 8.78
CA ILE A 507 25.69 -10.07 7.70
C ILE A 507 25.99 -11.43 8.32
N LEU A 508 25.06 -12.38 8.17
CA LEU A 508 25.08 -13.67 8.86
C LEU A 508 25.15 -14.84 7.89
N ASN A 509 25.47 -16.01 8.45
CA ASN A 509 25.56 -17.26 7.69
C ASN A 509 24.15 -17.79 7.43
N GLY A 510 23.69 -17.68 6.18
CA GLY A 510 22.37 -18.15 5.74
C GLY A 510 22.22 -19.66 5.88
N THR A 511 23.28 -20.44 5.63
CA THR A 511 23.22 -21.90 5.71
C THR A 511 22.96 -22.39 7.14
N GLU A 512 23.57 -21.74 8.14
CA GLU A 512 23.29 -22.02 9.56
C GLU A 512 21.89 -21.59 9.99
N ALA A 513 21.30 -20.62 9.28
CA ALA A 513 19.96 -20.11 9.52
C ALA A 513 18.87 -20.87 8.72
N GLY A 514 19.20 -22.00 8.08
CA GLY A 514 18.24 -22.81 7.34
C GLY A 514 17.97 -22.36 5.89
N LEU A 515 18.62 -21.29 5.42
CA LEU A 515 18.43 -20.73 4.06
C LEU A 515 19.15 -21.52 2.95
N GLY A 516 19.97 -22.51 3.31
CA GLY A 516 20.81 -23.23 2.34
C GLY A 516 21.75 -22.27 1.60
N ASP A 517 21.61 -22.19 0.28
CA ASP A 517 22.39 -21.32 -0.61
C ASP A 517 21.70 -19.98 -0.93
N LEU A 518 20.51 -19.72 -0.37
CA LEU A 518 19.78 -18.48 -0.59
C LEU A 518 20.50 -17.30 0.06
N ASN A 519 20.40 -16.15 -0.60
CA ASN A 519 21.02 -14.90 -0.16
C ASN A 519 19.92 -13.85 0.01
N VAL A 520 19.86 -13.23 1.17
CA VAL A 520 18.79 -12.33 1.58
C VAL A 520 19.39 -11.00 1.98
N ILE A 521 18.91 -9.91 1.36
CA ILE A 521 19.17 -8.54 1.79
C ILE A 521 18.05 -8.14 2.74
N GLY A 522 18.38 -8.07 4.03
CA GLY A 522 17.44 -7.69 5.08
C GLY A 522 17.51 -6.23 5.48
N ASP A 523 16.70 -5.85 6.46
CA ASP A 523 16.50 -4.46 6.90
C ASP A 523 17.79 -3.71 7.19
N ILE A 524 18.76 -4.35 7.85
CA ILE A 524 20.06 -3.72 8.14
C ILE A 524 20.70 -3.12 6.90
N SER A 525 20.59 -3.80 5.75
CA SER A 525 21.16 -3.35 4.49
C SER A 525 20.30 -2.34 3.73
N LEU A 526 19.03 -2.23 4.10
CA LEU A 526 18.05 -1.29 3.54
C LEU A 526 17.95 0.03 4.33
N ILE A 527 18.50 0.09 5.55
CA ILE A 527 18.57 1.32 6.36
C ILE A 527 19.15 2.50 5.55
N GLY A 528 18.51 3.66 5.73
CA GLY A 528 18.93 4.92 5.10
C GLY A 528 18.67 4.99 3.60
N LYS A 529 17.88 4.05 3.07
CA LYS A 529 17.44 4.02 1.68
C LYS A 529 15.92 4.02 1.64
N MET A 530 15.36 4.76 0.69
CA MET A 530 14.00 4.54 0.26
C MET A 530 14.03 3.42 -0.77
N VAL A 531 13.41 2.29 -0.44
CA VAL A 531 13.29 1.10 -1.30
C VAL A 531 11.87 1.03 -1.82
N VAL A 532 11.71 0.83 -3.13
CA VAL A 532 10.40 0.74 -3.78
C VAL A 532 10.32 -0.52 -4.62
N TYR A 533 9.20 -1.23 -4.47
CA TYR A 533 8.85 -2.45 -5.17
C TYR A 533 7.68 -2.12 -6.08
N ASP A 534 7.93 -2.08 -7.39
CA ASP A 534 6.95 -1.74 -8.42
C ASP A 534 6.51 -3.04 -9.09
N ASN A 535 5.48 -3.68 -8.52
CA ASN A 535 4.95 -4.96 -8.97
C ASN A 535 4.29 -4.82 -10.35
N GLU A 536 3.75 -3.65 -10.72
CA GLU A 536 3.19 -3.45 -12.05
C GLU A 536 4.27 -3.52 -13.15
N LYS A 537 5.50 -3.13 -12.84
CA LYS A 537 6.64 -3.16 -13.77
C LYS A 537 7.68 -4.23 -13.45
N GLN A 538 7.40 -5.11 -12.47
CA GLN A 538 8.29 -6.20 -12.04
C GLN A 538 9.73 -5.71 -11.81
N ARG A 539 9.87 -4.67 -10.98
CA ARG A 539 11.16 -4.07 -10.67
C ARG A 539 11.23 -3.59 -9.22
N ILE A 540 12.44 -3.57 -8.69
CA ILE A 540 12.77 -2.97 -7.40
C ILE A 540 13.73 -1.81 -7.62
N GLY A 541 13.63 -0.76 -6.82
CA GLY A 541 14.55 0.36 -6.89
C GLY A 541 14.87 0.94 -5.53
N TRP A 542 15.99 1.67 -5.47
CA TRP A 542 16.42 2.33 -4.25
C TRP A 542 17.07 3.69 -4.54
N ILE A 543 17.02 4.55 -3.54
CA ILE A 543 17.76 5.81 -3.47
C ILE A 543 18.12 6.12 -2.01
N SER A 544 19.25 6.78 -1.78
CA SER A 544 19.59 7.27 -0.43
C SER A 544 18.58 8.32 0.03
N ALA A 545 18.10 8.20 1.27
CA ALA A 545 17.07 9.08 1.81
C ALA A 545 17.25 9.30 3.33
N ASP A 546 16.80 10.45 3.83
CA ASP A 546 16.71 10.68 5.27
C ASP A 546 15.41 10.06 5.81
N CYS A 547 15.51 8.79 6.24
CA CYS A 547 14.37 8.05 6.78
C CYS A 547 13.97 8.46 8.22
N ASN A 548 14.62 9.47 8.82
CA ASN A 548 14.26 9.93 10.16
C ASN A 548 13.00 10.81 10.19
N ARG A 549 12.52 11.23 9.02
CA ARG A 549 11.40 12.17 8.88
C ARG A 549 10.35 11.57 7.98
N LEU A 550 9.09 11.78 8.36
CA LEU A 550 7.98 11.52 7.45
C LEU A 550 8.05 12.50 6.26
N PRO A 551 7.61 12.10 5.06
CA PRO A 551 7.48 13.00 3.93
C PRO A 551 6.65 14.25 4.29
N ASN A 552 7.08 15.42 3.78
CA ASN A 552 6.50 16.74 4.11
C ASN A 552 4.97 16.75 3.94
N GLY A 553 4.23 17.06 5.02
CA GLY A 553 2.77 17.22 5.00
C GLY A 553 2.00 16.49 6.12
N LEU A 554 2.65 15.61 6.88
CA LEU A 554 1.96 14.70 7.82
C LEU A 554 2.44 14.75 9.29
N ASP A 555 3.44 15.58 9.61
CA ASP A 555 4.07 15.61 10.95
C ASP A 555 3.13 16.06 12.09
N SER A 556 2.06 16.81 11.80
CA SER A 556 1.18 17.37 12.84
C SER A 556 -0.12 16.60 13.08
N ASN A 557 -0.67 15.87 12.09
CA ASN A 557 -2.00 15.27 12.19
C ASN A 557 -2.01 13.74 12.36
N TYR A 558 -0.92 13.04 12.02
CA TYR A 558 -0.88 11.56 12.15
C TYR A 558 -0.53 11.07 13.56
N LYS A 559 0.14 11.91 14.37
CA LYS A 559 0.53 11.54 15.74
C LYS A 559 -0.61 11.67 16.76
N GLU A 560 -1.62 12.50 16.51
CA GLU A 560 -2.73 12.71 17.45
C GLU A 560 -3.77 11.57 17.40
N ASP A 561 -3.96 10.90 16.27
CA ASP A 561 -5.00 9.85 16.13
C ASP A 561 -4.50 8.41 16.43
N ILE A 562 -3.18 8.21 16.62
CA ILE A 562 -2.59 6.88 16.94
C ILE A 562 -2.25 6.77 18.44
N GLN A 563 -2.35 7.86 19.22
CA GLN A 563 -2.21 7.82 20.68
C GLN A 563 -3.40 8.51 21.37
N GLN A 564 -4.39 7.70 21.78
CA GLN A 564 -5.01 7.79 23.10
C GLN A 564 -5.75 6.48 23.43
N PRO A 565 -5.07 5.47 24.02
CA PRO A 565 -5.75 4.64 25.00
C PRO A 565 -6.15 5.56 26.16
N TYR A 566 -7.40 5.44 26.61
CA TYR A 566 -7.91 6.13 27.79
C TYR A 566 -6.87 6.07 28.93
N ALA A 567 -6.37 7.24 29.33
CA ALA A 567 -5.63 7.39 30.56
C ALA A 567 -6.58 7.03 31.71
N ALA A 568 -6.45 5.81 32.24
CA ALA A 568 -6.95 5.50 33.56
C ALA A 568 -6.02 6.22 34.56
N ASN A 569 -6.55 7.30 35.15
CA ASN A 569 -6.03 7.89 36.37
C ASN A 569 -5.62 6.80 37.37
N PHE A 570 -4.36 6.76 37.76
CA PHE A 570 -4.02 6.38 39.13
C PHE A 570 -3.09 7.43 39.73
N GLY A 571 -3.64 8.10 40.73
CA GLY A 571 -3.00 9.15 41.48
C GLY A 571 -1.83 8.64 42.31
N ILE A 572 -0.97 9.61 42.57
CA ILE A 572 0.04 9.70 43.62
C ILE A 572 -0.41 8.95 44.89
N LEU A 573 0.35 7.93 45.28
CA LEU A 573 0.73 7.68 46.66
C LEU A 573 2.16 7.13 46.67
N GLU A 574 3.06 7.93 47.26
CA GLU A 574 4.36 7.49 47.76
C GLU A 574 4.14 6.43 48.84
N GLU A 575 4.86 5.31 48.78
CA GLU A 575 5.26 4.59 49.99
C GLU A 575 6.59 3.86 49.78
N ASN A 576 7.42 3.88 50.83
CA ASN A 576 8.85 3.63 50.85
C ASN A 576 9.25 2.14 50.91
N HIS A 577 10.33 1.81 50.17
CA HIS A 577 11.37 0.78 50.41
C HIS A 577 11.05 -0.73 50.30
N PRO A 578 12.05 -1.63 50.11
CA PRO A 578 13.46 -1.47 49.70
C PRO A 578 13.90 -2.36 48.50
N LYS A 579 15.12 -2.09 48.03
CA LYS A 579 15.90 -2.81 47.01
C LYS A 579 15.83 -4.34 47.11
N THR A 580 15.46 -4.99 46.01
CA THR A 580 15.91 -6.34 45.66
C THR A 580 16.33 -6.38 44.19
N GLN A 581 17.53 -6.91 43.98
CA GLN A 581 18.15 -7.15 42.67
C GLN A 581 17.29 -8.10 41.84
N GLY A 582 17.15 -7.75 40.56
CA GLY A 582 16.68 -8.63 39.50
C GLY A 582 16.98 -7.96 38.17
N SER A 583 18.17 -8.22 37.63
CA SER A 583 18.55 -7.78 36.29
C SER A 583 17.63 -8.44 35.27
N SER A 584 16.73 -7.68 34.65
CA SER A 584 15.96 -8.14 33.50
C SER A 584 16.85 -8.13 32.26
N GLU A 585 17.05 -9.31 31.70
CA GLU A 585 17.89 -9.64 30.56
C GLU A 585 17.34 -9.03 29.25
N SER A 586 18.13 -8.19 28.58
CA SER A 586 17.94 -7.79 27.18
C SER A 586 18.79 -8.71 26.29
N ASN A 587 18.18 -9.77 25.76
CA ASN A 587 18.78 -10.59 24.71
C ASN A 587 17.98 -10.42 23.42
N VAL A 588 18.68 -10.08 22.33
CA VAL A 588 18.09 -9.77 21.02
C VAL A 588 18.51 -10.84 20.04
N ARG A 589 17.58 -11.36 19.23
CA ARG A 589 17.94 -12.24 18.12
C ARG A 589 17.16 -11.96 16.83
N VAL A 590 17.99 -11.86 15.81
CA VAL A 590 17.86 -12.18 14.39
C VAL A 590 16.65 -13.05 13.99
N ARG A 591 15.83 -12.55 13.06
CA ARG A 591 14.66 -13.21 12.48
C ARG A 591 14.72 -13.16 10.97
N ASN A 592 14.32 -14.26 10.30
CA ASN A 592 14.08 -14.36 8.86
C ASN A 592 12.75 -15.04 8.63
N ARG A 593 11.94 -14.51 7.73
CA ARG A 593 10.60 -15.01 7.46
C ARG A 593 10.41 -15.23 5.96
N GLU A 594 10.03 -16.47 5.63
CA GLU A 594 9.44 -16.97 4.37
C GLU A 594 10.29 -16.82 3.09
N LEU A 595 10.72 -17.96 2.54
CA LEU A 595 11.28 -18.16 1.19
C LEU A 595 10.82 -19.49 0.61
#